data_AF-A0A3D4FAK2-F1
#
_entry.id   AF-A0A3D4FAK2-F1
#
_cell.length_a   1.000
_cell.length_b   1.000
_cell.length_c   1.000
_cell.angle_alpha   90.00
_cell.angle_beta   90.00
_cell.angle_gamma   90.00
#
_symmetry.space_group_name_H-M   'P 1'
#
loop_
_entity.id
_entity.type
_entity.pdbx_description
1 polymer ?
#
loop_
_entity_poly.entity_id
_entity_poly.type
_entity_poly.pdbx_seq_one_letter_code
_entity_poly.pdbx_strand_id
1 'polypeptide(L)'
;MLHLMALCRMATHGDPQARAYAMALEEALGVLSSYDEGPDLVLYYKYLMALEGHEGYENHFNPTDALTPSQQSQAHAQWKMFKAWWSRWEGASYQGHD
;
A
#
# COMPACT_ATOMS: atom_id res chain seq x y z
N MET A 1 4.61 7.41 11.87
CA MET A 1 5.53 6.25 11.75
C MET A 1 4.88 5.23 10.84
N LEU A 2 5.56 4.73 9.80
CA LEU A 2 5.02 3.70 8.90
C LEU A 2 4.70 2.42 9.68
N HIS A 3 3.47 1.89 9.58
CA HIS A 3 2.97 0.78 10.41
C HIS A 3 3.82 -0.49 10.30
N LEU A 4 4.19 -0.85 9.07
CA LEU A 4 5.09 -1.99 8.81
C LEU A 4 6.43 -1.83 9.54
N MET A 5 7.02 -0.64 9.54
CA MET A 5 8.26 -0.40 10.29
C MET A 5 8.08 -0.56 11.80
N ALA A 6 6.91 -0.22 12.34
CA ALA A 6 6.61 -0.44 13.76
C ALA A 6 6.53 -1.94 14.08
N LEU A 7 5.80 -2.70 13.27
CA LEU A 7 5.73 -4.17 13.39
C LEU A 7 7.12 -4.81 13.28
N CYS A 8 7.92 -4.43 12.29
CA CYS A 8 9.28 -4.94 12.13
C CYS A 8 10.16 -4.63 13.34
N ARG A 9 10.10 -3.41 13.90
CA ARG A 9 10.88 -3.07 15.10
C ARG A 9 10.47 -3.90 16.31
N MET A 10 9.18 -4.13 16.54
CA MET A 10 8.73 -5.01 17.62
C MET A 10 9.19 -6.45 17.38
N ALA A 11 9.10 -6.93 16.13
CA ALA A 11 9.60 -8.25 15.75
C ALA A 11 11.12 -8.40 16.00
N THR A 12 11.92 -7.36 15.77
CA THR A 12 13.37 -7.40 16.08
C THR A 12 13.67 -7.49 17.57
N HIS A 13 12.74 -7.08 18.44
CA HIS A 13 12.85 -7.24 19.89
C HIS A 13 12.26 -8.56 20.41
N GLY A 14 11.85 -9.47 19.51
CA GLY A 14 11.39 -10.80 19.87
C GLY A 14 9.87 -10.96 19.98
N ASP A 15 9.07 -9.97 19.55
CA ASP A 15 7.61 -10.08 19.53
C ASP A 15 7.14 -11.02 18.39
N PRO A 16 6.60 -12.22 18.71
CA PRO A 16 6.18 -13.19 17.70
C PRO A 16 4.93 -12.73 16.93
N GLN A 17 4.03 -12.00 17.58
CA GLN A 17 2.79 -11.52 16.97
C GLN A 17 3.09 -10.37 16.01
N ALA A 18 3.99 -9.45 16.39
CA ALA A 18 4.48 -8.42 15.51
C ALA A 18 5.16 -8.99 14.27
N ARG A 19 5.93 -10.08 14.41
CA ARG A 19 6.55 -10.77 13.27
C ARG A 19 5.50 -11.33 12.31
N ALA A 20 4.51 -12.03 12.84
CA ALA A 20 3.41 -12.58 12.02
C ALA A 20 2.63 -11.47 11.31
N TYR A 21 2.34 -10.37 12.01
CA TYR A 21 1.64 -9.23 11.43
C TYR A 21 2.47 -8.47 10.39
N ALA A 22 3.78 -8.32 10.60
CA ALA A 22 4.66 -7.71 9.59
C ALA A 22 4.62 -8.51 8.28
N MET A 23 4.71 -9.84 8.35
CA MET A 23 4.64 -10.72 7.17
C MET A 23 3.28 -10.64 6.46
N ALA A 24 2.18 -10.65 7.22
CA ALA A 24 0.84 -10.53 6.64
C ALA A 24 0.64 -9.18 5.94
N LEU A 25 1.17 -8.09 6.51
CA LEU A 25 1.13 -6.77 5.90
C LEU A 25 2.01 -6.67 4.66
N GLU A 26 3.21 -7.25 4.68
CA GLU A 26 4.10 -7.33 3.53
C GLU A 26 3.43 -8.08 2.37
N GLU A 27 2.80 -9.23 2.63
CA GLU A 27 2.05 -9.99 1.65
C GLU A 27 0.86 -9.18 1.08
N ALA A 28 0.06 -8.57 1.93
CA ALA A 28 -1.09 -7.77 1.51
C ALA A 28 -0.71 -6.53 0.67
N LEU A 29 0.47 -5.95 0.94
CA LEU A 29 1.00 -4.82 0.17
C LEU A 29 1.69 -5.26 -1.13
N GLY A 30 2.06 -6.53 -1.29
CA GLY A 30 2.98 -6.98 -2.34
C GLY A 30 2.63 -6.50 -3.75
N VAL A 31 1.37 -6.60 -4.17
CA VAL A 31 0.94 -6.16 -5.51
C VAL A 31 0.97 -4.64 -5.68
N LEU A 32 0.63 -3.87 -4.64
CA LEU A 32 0.69 -2.42 -4.71
C LEU A 32 2.14 -1.92 -4.68
N SER A 33 2.99 -2.58 -3.89
CA SER A 33 4.42 -2.28 -3.78
C SER A 33 5.20 -2.58 -5.07
N SER A 34 4.80 -3.60 -5.83
CA SER A 34 5.49 -3.97 -7.08
C SER A 34 5.38 -2.91 -8.18
N TYR A 35 4.44 -1.96 -8.06
CA TYR A 35 4.36 -0.83 -8.99
C TYR A 35 5.60 0.07 -8.97
N ASP A 36 6.40 0.05 -7.89
CA ASP A 36 7.67 0.79 -7.79
C ASP A 36 8.77 0.21 -8.70
N GLU A 37 8.62 -1.03 -9.15
CA GLU A 37 9.62 -1.73 -9.95
C GLU A 37 9.48 -1.44 -11.46
N GLY A 38 8.40 -0.77 -11.88
CA GLY A 38 8.05 -0.55 -13.28
C GLY A 38 8.30 0.89 -13.80
N PRO A 39 8.38 1.09 -15.13
CA PRO A 39 8.58 2.43 -15.72
C PRO A 39 7.42 3.40 -15.46
N ASP A 40 6.22 2.87 -15.19
CA ASP A 40 4.99 3.65 -14.95
C ASP A 40 4.77 3.98 -13.46
N LEU A 41 5.78 3.79 -12.59
CA LEU A 41 5.63 3.91 -11.13
C LEU A 41 4.96 5.22 -10.68
N VAL A 42 5.34 6.34 -11.30
CA VAL A 42 4.79 7.67 -10.98
C VAL A 42 3.29 7.73 -11.32
N LEU A 43 2.87 7.11 -12.43
CA LEU A 43 1.47 7.10 -12.86
C LEU A 43 0.62 6.27 -11.90
N TYR A 44 1.12 5.12 -11.45
CA TYR A 44 0.46 4.30 -10.43
C TYR A 44 0.33 5.03 -9.10
N TYR A 45 1.40 5.61 -8.57
CA TYR A 45 1.32 6.31 -7.29
C TYR A 45 0.45 7.56 -7.34
N LYS A 46 0.51 8.35 -8.43
CA LYS A 46 -0.43 9.47 -8.64
C LYS A 46 -1.88 9.03 -8.65
N TYR A 47 -2.17 7.93 -9.36
CA TYR A 47 -3.51 7.36 -9.39
C TYR A 47 -3.99 6.91 -8.01
N LEU A 48 -3.13 6.22 -7.23
CA LEU A 48 -3.45 5.80 -5.86
C LEU A 48 -3.67 7.00 -4.93
N MET A 49 -2.87 8.06 -5.05
CA MET A 49 -3.04 9.29 -4.26
C MET A 49 -4.37 9.99 -4.59
N ALA A 50 -4.76 10.02 -5.86
CA ALA A 50 -6.06 10.55 -6.26
C ALA A 50 -7.22 9.70 -5.68
N LEU A 51 -7.09 8.37 -5.66
CA LEU A 51 -8.08 7.48 -5.03
C LEU A 51 -8.23 7.71 -3.51
N GLU A 52 -7.14 8.05 -2.83
CA GLU A 52 -7.15 8.43 -1.40
C GLU A 52 -7.68 9.86 -1.16
N GLY A 53 -8.05 10.59 -2.22
CA GLY A 53 -8.63 11.94 -2.13
C GLY A 53 -7.60 13.06 -2.04
N HIS A 54 -6.33 12.80 -2.38
CA HIS A 54 -5.31 13.86 -2.44
C HIS A 54 -5.41 14.63 -3.76
N GLU A 55 -5.75 15.92 -3.66
CA GLU A 55 -5.84 16.82 -4.79
C GLU A 55 -4.47 17.07 -5.46
N GLY A 56 -4.49 17.37 -6.76
CA GLY A 56 -3.28 17.74 -7.53
C GLY A 56 -2.49 16.55 -8.09
N TYR A 57 -2.83 15.31 -7.72
CA TYR A 57 -2.20 14.11 -8.26
C TYR A 57 -2.81 13.63 -9.58
N GLU A 58 -3.93 14.20 -10.02
CA GLU A 58 -4.63 13.87 -11.26
C GLU A 58 -3.86 14.31 -12.52
N ASN A 59 -3.07 15.38 -12.40
CA ASN A 59 -2.39 16.01 -13.52
C ASN A 59 -0.96 15.50 -13.71
N HIS A 60 -0.57 15.35 -14.97
CA HIS A 60 0.77 14.94 -15.40
C HIS A 60 1.46 16.10 -16.13
N PHE A 61 2.79 16.14 -16.06
CA PHE A 61 3.57 17.16 -16.78
C PHE A 61 3.45 16.97 -18.29
N ASN A 62 3.49 15.72 -18.75
CA ASN A 62 3.22 15.37 -20.13
C ASN A 62 1.74 14.99 -20.26
N PRO A 63 0.96 15.64 -21.16
CA PRO A 63 -0.47 15.35 -21.32
C PRO A 63 -0.79 13.94 -21.79
N THR A 64 0.17 13.24 -22.39
CA THR A 64 0.01 11.87 -22.90
C THR A 64 0.34 10.80 -21.86
N ASP A 65 0.94 11.18 -20.73
CA ASP A 65 1.30 10.25 -19.67
C ASP A 65 0.04 9.87 -18.87
N ALA A 66 -0.46 8.67 -19.12
CA ALA A 66 -1.62 8.14 -18.43
C ALA A 66 -1.56 6.63 -18.36
N LEU A 67 -2.00 6.06 -17.24
CA LEU A 67 -2.28 4.64 -17.16
C LEU A 67 -3.35 4.28 -18.18
N THR A 68 -3.16 3.16 -18.87
CA THR A 68 -4.21 2.58 -19.72
C THR A 68 -5.45 2.21 -18.90
N PRO A 69 -6.64 2.12 -19.51
CA PRO A 69 -7.85 1.74 -18.80
C PRO A 69 -7.74 0.40 -18.06
N SER A 70 -6.99 -0.56 -18.62
CA SER A 70 -6.75 -1.86 -17.98
C SER A 70 -5.86 -1.73 -16.73
N GLN A 71 -4.78 -0.95 -16.82
CA GLN A 71 -3.89 -0.67 -15.68
C GLN A 71 -4.65 0.05 -14.55
N GLN A 72 -5.48 1.05 -14.87
CA GLN A 72 -6.30 1.74 -13.88
C GLN A 72 -7.30 0.80 -13.19
N SER A 73 -8.01 -0.03 -13.97
CA SER A 73 -8.97 -1.01 -13.43
C SER A 73 -8.30 -2.01 -12.48
N GLN A 74 -7.12 -2.52 -12.87
CA GLN A 74 -6.35 -3.43 -12.02
C GLN A 74 -5.87 -2.73 -10.75
N ALA A 75 -5.27 -1.54 -10.86
CA ALA A 75 -4.81 -0.77 -9.71
C ALA A 75 -5.96 -0.44 -8.73
N HIS A 76 -7.12 -0.05 -9.24
CA HIS A 76 -8.30 0.22 -8.43
C HIS A 76 -8.76 -1.05 -7.69
N ALA A 77 -8.81 -2.19 -8.38
CA ALA A 77 -9.23 -3.45 -7.77
C ALA A 77 -8.27 -3.86 -6.63
N GLN A 78 -6.95 -3.77 -6.85
CA GLN A 78 -5.93 -4.08 -5.85
C GLN A 78 -5.99 -3.11 -4.66
N TRP A 79 -6.13 -1.81 -4.92
CA TRP A 79 -6.31 -0.79 -3.89
C TRP A 79 -7.54 -1.07 -3.03
N LYS A 80 -8.69 -1.34 -3.66
CA LYS A 80 -9.94 -1.64 -2.97
C LYS A 80 -9.83 -2.91 -2.11
N MET A 81 -9.18 -3.94 -2.64
CA MET A 81 -8.93 -5.18 -1.91
C MET A 81 -8.06 -4.91 -0.66
N PHE A 82 -6.97 -4.18 -0.81
CA PHE A 82 -6.11 -3.80 0.31
C PHE A 82 -6.85 -2.98 1.37
N LYS A 83 -7.61 -1.95 0.97
CA LYS A 83 -8.40 -1.13 1.92
C LYS A 83 -9.45 -1.95 2.67
N ALA A 84 -10.11 -2.87 1.97
CA ALA A 84 -11.10 -3.76 2.57
C ALA A 84 -10.46 -4.74 3.57
N TRP A 85 -9.26 -5.23 3.28
CA TRP A 85 -8.47 -6.06 4.20
C TRP A 85 -7.98 -5.25 5.40
N TRP A 86 -7.35 -4.09 5.16
CA TRP A 86 -6.78 -3.20 6.18
C TRP A 86 -7.82 -2.77 7.23
N SER A 87 -9.06 -2.50 6.80
CA SER A 87 -10.15 -2.10 7.72
C SER A 87 -10.68 -3.21 8.63
N ARG A 88 -10.34 -4.48 8.35
CA ARG A 88 -10.80 -5.66 9.11
C ARG A 88 -9.67 -6.41 9.79
N TRP A 89 -8.42 -6.12 9.43
CA TRP A 89 -7.26 -6.84 9.89
C TRP A 89 -6.81 -6.34 11.27
N GLU A 90 -6.72 -7.25 12.24
CA GLU A 90 -6.41 -6.94 13.65
C GLU A 90 -5.02 -6.31 13.83
N GLY A 91 -4.08 -6.64 12.95
CA GLY A 91 -2.74 -6.07 12.97
C GLY A 91 -2.72 -4.56 12.72
N ALA A 92 -3.75 -3.97 12.11
CA ALA A 92 -3.83 -2.53 11.82
C ALA A 92 -3.86 -1.66 13.10
N SER A 93 -4.34 -2.21 14.22
CA SER A 93 -4.39 -1.54 15.53
C SER A 93 -3.33 -2.06 16.51
N TYR A 94 -2.47 -2.98 16.10
CA TYR A 94 -1.51 -3.62 16.99
C TYR A 94 -0.38 -2.66 17.43
N GLN A 95 -0.11 -2.58 18.74
CA GLN A 95 0.90 -1.70 19.33
C GLN A 95 1.95 -2.44 20.17
N GLY A 96 1.93 -3.78 20.18
CA GLY A 96 2.75 -4.61 21.08
C GLY A 96 1.95 -5.11 22.28
N HIS A 97 2.45 -6.14 22.94
CA HIS A 97 2.02 -6.52 24.28
C HIS A 97 2.82 -5.71 25.31
N ASP A 98 2.16 -5.16 26.33
CA ASP A 98 2.80 -4.60 27.53
C ASP A 98 3.62 -5.66 28.28
#